data_AF-A0A535W9P5-F1
#
_entry.id   AF-A0A535W9P5-F1
#
_cell.length_a   1.000
_cell.length_b   1.000
_cell.length_c   1.000
_cell.angle_alpha   90.00
_cell.angle_beta   90.00
_cell.angle_gamma   90.00
#
_symmetry.space_group_name_H-M   'P 1'
#
loop_
_entity.id
_entity.type
_entity.pdbx_description
1 polymer ?
#
loop_
_entity_poly.entity_id
_entity_poly.type
_entity_poly.pdbx_seq_one_letter_code
_entity_poly.pdbx_strand_id
1 'polypeptide(L)'
;MVTRLMFNQDHAMAIPVPPPPQIDWAFVDRLRSTGVQVMPIPGIPDLMHHKYVVRDAASVLTGSTNWTNDSWNREENVMFTVASGEVAAEYAANFQGLWDKPVVALSGRVSSPWSALADGTRVRPYFCPGRSLKLVHAMSRSIASAQKRIRICSPVITSGPILGTLAEVVQQAKVDIAGVYDATQMDEVQHQWAAQGGATWK
;
A
#
# COMPACT_ATOMS: atom_id res chain seq x y z
N MET A 1 -22.09 14.69 -11.54
CA MET A 1 -20.92 13.82 -11.28
C MET A 1 -21.01 13.39 -9.83
N VAL A 2 -20.87 12.11 -9.51
CA VAL A 2 -20.90 11.62 -8.11
C VAL A 2 -19.47 11.46 -7.64
N THR A 3 -19.09 12.18 -6.58
CA THR A 3 -17.77 12.07 -5.95
C THR A 3 -17.93 11.38 -4.60
N ARG A 4 -17.13 10.33 -4.38
CA ARG A 4 -17.10 9.57 -3.12
C ARG A 4 -15.68 9.61 -2.56
N LEU A 5 -15.57 9.88 -1.27
CA LEU A 5 -14.30 9.97 -0.55
C LEU A 5 -14.33 9.01 0.64
N MET A 6 -13.30 8.19 0.76
CA MET A 6 -13.09 7.29 1.88
C MET A 6 -11.69 7.56 2.46
N PHE A 7 -11.58 7.68 3.78
CA PHE A 7 -10.32 7.95 4.47
C PHE A 7 -10.31 7.31 5.86
N ASN A 8 -9.12 7.12 6.44
CA ASN A 8 -9.01 6.66 7.82
C ASN A 8 -9.38 7.76 8.78
N GLN A 9 -10.25 7.45 9.72
CA GLN A 9 -10.44 8.25 10.90
C GLN A 9 -9.36 7.91 11.92
N ASP A 10 -8.49 8.89 12.16
CA ASP A 10 -7.47 8.80 13.19
C ASP A 10 -8.12 8.70 14.57
N HIS A 11 -7.48 7.94 15.44
CA HIS A 11 -7.82 7.86 16.86
C HIS A 11 -6.63 8.42 17.63
N ALA A 12 -6.91 9.24 18.64
CA ALA A 12 -5.85 9.78 19.49
C ALA A 12 -5.14 8.64 20.22
N MET A 13 -3.91 8.35 19.80
CA MET A 13 -2.99 7.51 20.56
C MET A 13 -2.29 8.37 21.62
N ALA A 14 -1.93 7.79 22.77
CA ALA A 14 -0.97 8.42 23.68
C ALA A 14 0.35 8.61 22.89
N ILE A 15 0.69 9.86 22.62
CA ILE A 15 1.47 10.32 21.46
C ILE A 15 2.96 9.92 21.54
N PRO A 16 3.57 9.32 20.50
CA PRO A 16 4.97 9.59 20.15
C PRO A 16 5.08 10.97 19.48
N VAL A 17 6.05 11.79 19.90
CA VAL A 17 6.27 13.15 19.37
C VAL A 17 7.06 13.08 18.05
N PRO A 18 6.67 13.76 16.96
CA PRO A 18 5.51 14.65 16.82
C PRO A 18 4.18 13.91 16.63
N PRO A 19 3.03 14.53 17.00
CA PRO A 19 1.74 13.90 16.85
C PRO A 19 1.44 13.56 15.38
N PRO A 20 0.73 12.44 15.12
CA PRO A 20 0.33 12.08 13.77
C PRO A 20 -0.55 13.18 13.15
N PRO A 21 -0.60 13.27 11.80
CA PRO A 21 -1.55 14.11 11.10
C PRO A 21 -2.97 13.88 11.61
N GLN A 22 -3.77 14.93 11.66
CA GLN A 22 -5.18 14.86 12.07
C GLN A 22 -6.09 15.26 10.92
N ILE A 23 -7.27 14.65 10.88
CA ILE A 23 -8.32 15.02 9.92
C ILE A 23 -8.80 16.46 10.16
N ASP A 24 -8.72 17.30 9.12
CA ASP A 24 -9.41 18.59 9.06
C ASP A 24 -10.90 18.37 8.81
N TRP A 25 -11.67 18.21 9.89
CA TRP A 25 -13.11 18.03 9.80
C TRP A 25 -13.85 19.21 9.17
N ALA A 26 -13.35 20.44 9.33
CA ALA A 26 -13.96 21.60 8.70
C ALA A 26 -13.82 21.53 7.18
N PHE A 27 -12.68 21.03 6.66
CA PHE A 27 -12.54 20.73 5.24
C PHE A 27 -13.46 19.60 4.78
N VAL A 28 -13.56 18.51 5.54
CA VAL A 28 -14.48 17.40 5.24
C VAL A 28 -15.94 17.86 5.16
N ASP A 29 -16.37 18.74 6.07
CA ASP A 29 -17.72 19.27 6.08
C ASP A 29 -18.00 20.21 4.90
N ARG A 30 -16.99 20.98 4.46
CA ARG A 30 -17.07 21.73 3.18
C ARG A 30 -17.21 20.80 1.98
N LEU A 31 -16.52 19.65 1.96
CA LEU A 31 -16.70 18.68 0.87
C LEU A 31 -18.13 18.12 0.88
N ARG A 32 -18.65 17.74 2.05
CA ARG A 32 -20.04 17.26 2.20
C ARG A 32 -21.06 18.29 1.71
N SER A 33 -20.87 19.57 2.04
CA SER A 33 -21.80 20.63 1.61
C SER A 33 -21.82 20.85 0.09
N THR A 34 -20.76 20.45 -0.62
CA THR A 34 -20.70 20.45 -2.09
C THR A 34 -21.25 19.18 -2.75
N GLY A 35 -21.78 18.23 -1.96
CA GLY A 35 -22.38 16.99 -2.46
C GLY A 35 -21.40 15.80 -2.56
N VAL A 36 -20.17 15.94 -2.03
CA VAL A 36 -19.25 14.80 -1.92
C VAL A 36 -19.76 13.85 -0.85
N GLN A 37 -19.92 12.58 -1.19
CA GLN A 37 -20.25 11.56 -0.21
C GLN A 37 -18.97 11.14 0.50
N VAL A 38 -19.00 11.10 1.83
CA VAL A 38 -17.80 10.86 2.65
C VAL A 38 -18.02 9.68 3.57
N MET A 39 -17.05 8.77 3.62
CA MET A 39 -17.02 7.63 4.53
C MET A 39 -15.71 7.59 5.33
N PRO A 40 -15.72 8.00 6.61
CA PRO A 40 -14.61 7.71 7.51
C PRO A 40 -14.57 6.21 7.83
N ILE A 41 -13.38 5.62 7.77
CA ILE A 41 -13.12 4.23 8.15
C ILE A 41 -12.39 4.24 9.50
N PRO A 42 -12.89 3.57 10.54
CA PRO A 42 -12.18 3.51 11.82
C PRO A 42 -10.79 2.91 11.64
N GLY A 43 -9.75 3.59 12.11
CA GLY A 43 -8.37 3.10 12.06
C GLY A 43 -8.04 1.99 13.08
N ILE A 44 -9.01 1.56 13.89
CA ILE A 44 -8.88 0.49 14.89
C ILE A 44 -9.94 -0.60 14.60
N PRO A 45 -9.57 -1.89 14.57
CA PRO A 45 -8.23 -2.45 14.80
C PRO A 45 -7.28 -2.37 13.59
N ASP A 46 -7.79 -2.03 12.41
CA ASP A 46 -7.05 -2.11 11.16
C ASP A 46 -7.10 -0.77 10.39
N LEU A 47 -5.94 -0.38 9.83
CA LEU A 47 -5.79 0.84 9.06
C LEU A 47 -6.04 0.61 7.55
N MET A 48 -6.93 1.38 6.93
CA MET A 48 -7.11 1.36 5.46
C MET A 48 -5.95 2.12 4.81
N HIS A 49 -4.93 1.41 4.34
CA HIS A 49 -3.70 2.06 3.83
C HIS A 49 -3.74 2.41 2.33
N HIS A 50 -4.90 2.48 1.68
CA HIS A 50 -4.98 2.76 0.25
C HIS A 50 -4.77 4.25 -0.07
N LYS A 51 -4.04 4.52 -1.15
CA LYS A 51 -3.88 5.87 -1.71
C LYS A 51 -4.11 5.83 -3.21
N TYR A 52 -5.37 6.00 -3.62
CA TYR A 52 -5.72 6.07 -5.03
C TYR A 52 -6.98 6.90 -5.30
N VAL A 53 -7.13 7.34 -6.55
CA VAL A 53 -8.34 7.93 -7.10
C VAL A 53 -8.71 7.13 -8.34
N VAL A 54 -9.95 6.66 -8.42
CA VAL A 54 -10.52 6.13 -9.68
C VAL A 54 -11.31 7.25 -10.34
N ARG A 55 -10.96 7.57 -11.59
CA ARG A 55 -11.61 8.63 -12.36
C ARG A 55 -12.34 8.04 -13.57
N ASP A 56 -13.62 8.38 -13.68
CA ASP A 56 -14.48 8.16 -14.85
C ASP A 56 -14.49 6.71 -15.36
N ALA A 57 -14.25 5.73 -14.47
CA ALA A 57 -14.05 4.31 -14.80
C ALA A 57 -13.00 4.03 -15.90
N ALA A 58 -12.12 4.99 -16.17
CA ALA A 58 -11.17 4.96 -17.28
C ALA A 58 -9.70 5.02 -16.83
N SER A 59 -9.45 5.61 -15.65
CA SER A 59 -8.09 5.78 -15.15
C SER A 59 -8.00 5.72 -13.64
N VAL A 60 -6.81 5.40 -13.16
CA VAL A 60 -6.46 5.38 -11.74
C VAL A 60 -5.23 6.23 -11.50
N LEU A 61 -5.28 7.14 -10.54
CA LEU A 61 -4.09 7.70 -9.90
C LEU A 61 -3.80 6.85 -8.67
N THR A 62 -2.58 6.33 -8.52
CA THR A 62 -2.18 5.54 -7.34
C THR A 62 -0.68 5.70 -7.09
N GLY A 63 -0.23 5.32 -5.91
CA GLY A 63 1.17 5.46 -5.53
C GLY A 63 1.44 5.16 -4.07
N SER A 64 2.61 5.58 -3.59
CA SER A 64 2.96 5.55 -2.16
C SER A 64 2.43 6.76 -1.38
N THR A 65 2.10 7.86 -2.07
CA THR A 65 1.78 9.17 -1.47
C THR A 65 0.53 9.15 -0.61
N ASN A 66 0.66 9.47 0.67
CA ASN A 66 -0.50 9.77 1.51
C ASN A 66 -1.14 11.10 1.12
N TRP A 67 -2.41 11.28 1.50
CA TRP A 67 -3.11 12.56 1.36
C TRP A 67 -2.80 13.50 2.53
N THR A 68 -1.52 13.73 2.81
CA THR A 68 -1.02 14.56 3.93
C THR A 68 -0.02 15.60 3.42
N ASN A 69 0.12 16.74 4.10
CA ASN A 69 1.06 17.77 3.67
C ASN A 69 2.51 17.27 3.61
N ASP A 70 2.95 16.43 4.56
CA ASP A 70 4.31 15.89 4.55
C ASP A 70 4.55 14.99 3.32
N SER A 71 3.63 14.09 2.97
CA SER A 71 3.76 13.25 1.77
C SER A 71 3.84 14.05 0.47
N TRP A 72 3.21 15.23 0.41
CA TRP A 72 3.21 16.08 -0.78
C TRP A 72 4.36 17.10 -0.83
N ASN A 73 5.05 17.38 0.28
CA ASN A 73 6.07 18.44 0.35
C ASN A 73 7.44 17.97 0.83
N ARG A 74 7.54 16.84 1.54
CA ARG A 74 8.75 16.47 2.31
C ARG A 74 9.19 15.02 2.12
N GLU A 75 8.29 14.11 1.77
CA GLU A 75 8.61 12.69 1.60
C GLU A 75 8.81 12.33 0.12
N GLU A 76 9.78 11.48 -0.17
CA GLU A 76 9.96 10.89 -1.50
C GLU A 76 8.86 9.87 -1.78
N ASN A 77 7.96 10.23 -2.69
CA ASN A 77 6.85 9.39 -3.09
C ASN A 77 6.86 9.07 -4.59
N VAL A 78 6.30 7.91 -4.93
CA VAL A 78 6.01 7.54 -6.31
C VAL A 78 4.52 7.72 -6.56
N MET A 79 4.18 8.48 -7.59
CA MET A 79 2.83 8.62 -8.12
C MET A 79 2.82 8.26 -9.59
N PHE A 80 1.81 7.53 -10.02
CA PHE A 80 1.60 7.25 -11.43
C PHE A 80 0.12 7.19 -11.76
N THR A 81 -0.20 7.54 -13.00
CA THR A 81 -1.54 7.40 -13.55
C THR A 81 -1.56 6.20 -14.49
N VAL A 82 -2.54 5.32 -14.31
CA VAL A 82 -2.81 4.18 -15.18
C VAL A 82 -4.06 4.48 -15.99
N ALA A 83 -3.89 4.73 -17.29
CA ALA A 83 -4.99 4.89 -18.23
C ALA A 83 -5.43 3.53 -18.76
N SER A 84 -6.30 2.85 -17.99
CA SER A 84 -6.88 1.55 -18.38
C SER A 84 -8.22 1.37 -17.67
N GLY A 85 -9.28 1.17 -18.46
CA GLY A 85 -10.62 0.88 -17.93
C GLY A 85 -10.68 -0.43 -17.16
N GLU A 86 -9.90 -1.44 -17.57
CA GLU A 86 -9.80 -2.73 -16.86
C GLU A 86 -9.22 -2.54 -15.45
N VAL A 87 -8.07 -1.87 -15.36
CA VAL A 87 -7.43 -1.59 -14.06
C VAL A 87 -8.33 -0.68 -13.21
N ALA A 88 -8.96 0.34 -13.82
CA ALA A 88 -9.89 1.21 -13.12
C ALA A 88 -11.09 0.45 -12.54
N ALA A 89 -11.63 -0.53 -13.27
CA ALA A 89 -12.72 -1.38 -12.79
C ALA A 89 -12.30 -2.22 -11.56
N GLU A 90 -11.07 -2.72 -11.53
CA GLU A 90 -10.56 -3.49 -10.38
C GLU A 90 -10.41 -2.62 -9.11
N TYR A 91 -9.85 -1.42 -9.25
CA TYR A 91 -9.76 -0.45 -8.14
C TYR A 91 -11.15 0.03 -7.70
N ALA A 92 -12.07 0.24 -8.64
CA ALA A 92 -13.46 0.59 -8.34
C ALA A 92 -14.16 -0.54 -7.58
N ALA A 93 -13.95 -1.80 -7.95
CA ALA A 93 -14.50 -2.96 -7.25
C ALA A 93 -13.95 -3.06 -5.81
N ASN A 94 -12.64 -2.80 -5.62
CA ASN A 94 -12.06 -2.75 -4.28
C ASN A 94 -12.65 -1.62 -3.44
N PHE A 95 -12.77 -0.42 -4.02
CA PHE A 95 -13.39 0.73 -3.38
C PHE A 95 -14.83 0.43 -2.97
N GLN A 96 -15.62 -0.12 -3.90
CA GLN A 96 -17.03 -0.44 -3.67
C GLN A 96 -17.19 -1.48 -2.55
N GLY A 97 -16.34 -2.51 -2.52
CA GLY A 97 -16.38 -3.51 -1.45
C GLY A 97 -16.15 -2.91 -0.06
N LEU A 98 -15.22 -1.96 0.08
CA LEU A 98 -15.00 -1.23 1.32
C LEU A 98 -16.13 -0.24 1.63
N TRP A 99 -16.68 0.41 0.60
CA TRP A 99 -17.80 1.33 0.74
C TRP A 99 -19.06 0.64 1.26
N ASP A 100 -19.36 -0.56 0.75
CA ASP A 100 -20.54 -1.33 1.17
C ASP A 100 -20.33 -2.01 2.53
N LYS A 101 -19.07 -2.39 2.84
CA LYS A 101 -18.71 -3.02 4.09
C LYS A 101 -17.39 -2.44 4.61
N PRO A 102 -17.42 -1.39 5.45
CA PRO A 102 -16.25 -0.65 5.91
C PRO A 102 -15.46 -1.40 7.01
N VAL A 103 -15.10 -2.66 6.73
CA VAL A 103 -14.32 -3.54 7.62
C VAL A 103 -13.05 -3.95 6.89
N VAL A 104 -11.93 -3.30 7.22
CA VAL A 104 -10.64 -3.45 6.50
C VAL A 104 -10.16 -4.90 6.50
N ALA A 105 -10.24 -5.62 7.62
CA ALA A 105 -9.88 -7.04 7.73
C ALA A 105 -10.58 -7.96 6.70
N LEU A 106 -11.78 -7.57 6.25
CA LEU A 106 -12.58 -8.35 5.30
C LEU A 106 -12.40 -7.89 3.85
N SER A 107 -11.65 -6.82 3.62
CA SER A 107 -11.47 -6.18 2.32
C SER A 107 -10.34 -6.80 1.49
N GLY A 108 -10.05 -6.21 0.32
CA GLY A 108 -8.94 -6.63 -0.54
C GLY A 108 -9.11 -8.02 -1.14
N ARG A 109 -10.34 -8.44 -1.47
CA ARG A 109 -10.59 -9.79 -2.01
C ARG A 109 -10.68 -9.84 -3.54
N VAL A 110 -10.57 -8.69 -4.20
CA VAL A 110 -10.63 -8.56 -5.66
C VAL A 110 -9.54 -9.42 -6.33
N SER A 111 -9.95 -10.16 -7.35
CA SER A 111 -9.08 -11.05 -8.11
C SER A 111 -8.75 -10.46 -9.46
N SER A 112 -7.65 -9.73 -9.54
CA SER A 112 -7.18 -9.13 -10.78
C SER A 112 -6.45 -10.14 -11.68
N PRO A 113 -6.78 -10.26 -12.98
CA PRO A 113 -5.90 -10.82 -13.99
C PRO A 113 -4.69 -9.90 -14.26
N TRP A 114 -3.83 -10.30 -15.21
CA TRP A 114 -2.86 -9.39 -15.80
C TRP A 114 -3.55 -8.56 -16.89
N SER A 115 -3.43 -7.24 -16.82
CA SER A 115 -3.86 -6.30 -17.87
C SER A 115 -2.64 -5.75 -18.59
N ALA A 116 -2.74 -5.63 -19.92
CA ALA A 116 -1.74 -4.94 -20.72
C ALA A 116 -2.13 -3.46 -20.86
N LEU A 117 -1.19 -2.57 -20.61
CA LEU A 117 -1.31 -1.15 -20.88
C LEU A 117 -1.01 -0.87 -22.36
N ALA A 118 -1.29 0.36 -22.80
CA ALA A 118 -1.12 0.76 -24.20
C ALA A 118 0.32 0.64 -24.73
N ASP A 119 1.31 0.74 -23.84
CA ASP A 119 2.74 0.57 -24.14
C ASP A 119 3.22 -0.89 -24.06
N GLY A 120 2.30 -1.83 -23.82
CA GLY A 120 2.59 -3.25 -23.63
C GLY A 120 3.06 -3.61 -22.21
N THR A 121 3.21 -2.63 -21.31
CA THR A 121 3.50 -2.89 -19.89
C THR A 121 2.37 -3.72 -19.30
N ARG A 122 2.70 -4.84 -18.66
CA ARG A 122 1.69 -5.67 -17.97
C ARG A 122 1.61 -5.27 -16.51
N VAL A 123 0.40 -5.05 -16.02
CA VAL A 123 0.13 -4.70 -14.63
C VAL A 123 -0.89 -5.67 -14.02
N ARG A 124 -0.77 -5.86 -12.71
CA ARG A 124 -1.72 -6.64 -11.92
C ARG A 124 -1.75 -6.08 -10.50
N PRO A 125 -2.82 -5.39 -10.09
CA PRO A 125 -2.94 -4.92 -8.73
C PRO A 125 -3.25 -6.07 -7.77
N TYR A 126 -2.80 -5.90 -6.53
CA TYR A 126 -3.16 -6.73 -5.40
C TYR A 126 -3.71 -5.83 -4.31
N PHE A 127 -4.89 -6.18 -3.79
CA PHE A 127 -5.52 -5.46 -2.70
C PHE A 127 -5.39 -6.27 -1.42
N CYS A 128 -4.96 -5.64 -0.34
CA CYS A 128 -4.73 -6.27 0.96
C CYS A 128 -5.82 -5.83 1.96
N PRO A 129 -6.16 -6.66 2.96
CA PRO A 129 -5.48 -7.90 3.35
C PRO A 129 -5.87 -9.15 2.56
N GLY A 130 -7.00 -9.16 1.84
CA GLY A 130 -7.55 -10.37 1.23
C GLY A 130 -6.66 -11.06 0.17
N ARG A 131 -5.73 -10.34 -0.50
CA ARG A 131 -4.75 -10.93 -1.42
C ARG A 131 -3.32 -10.98 -0.89
N SER A 132 -3.05 -10.67 0.38
CA SER A 132 -1.69 -10.60 0.93
C SER A 132 -0.86 -11.86 0.67
N LEU A 133 -1.40 -13.06 0.92
CA LEU A 133 -0.66 -14.31 0.67
C LEU A 133 -0.33 -14.51 -0.83
N LYS A 134 -1.24 -14.13 -1.73
CA LYS A 134 -0.99 -14.23 -3.18
C LYS A 134 0.07 -13.23 -3.63
N LEU A 135 0.05 -12.01 -3.07
CA LEU A 135 1.06 -10.99 -3.32
C LEU A 135 2.44 -11.47 -2.86
N VAL A 136 2.55 -11.92 -1.61
CA VAL A 136 3.82 -12.42 -1.03
C VAL A 136 4.38 -13.56 -1.88
N HIS A 137 3.57 -14.57 -2.25
CA HIS A 137 4.04 -15.64 -3.13
C HIS A 137 4.45 -15.15 -4.53
N ALA A 138 3.77 -14.15 -5.10
CA ALA A 138 4.15 -13.58 -6.38
C ALA A 138 5.49 -12.83 -6.28
N MET A 139 5.73 -12.09 -5.19
CA MET A 139 6.99 -11.42 -4.92
C MET A 139 8.12 -12.43 -4.71
N SER A 140 7.95 -13.43 -3.84
CA SER A 140 8.96 -14.48 -3.61
C SER A 140 9.31 -15.22 -4.90
N ARG A 141 8.32 -15.58 -5.73
CA ARG A 141 8.63 -16.20 -7.04
C ARG A 141 9.42 -15.26 -7.96
N SER A 142 9.10 -13.97 -7.97
CA SER A 142 9.81 -12.99 -8.81
C SER A 142 11.26 -12.80 -8.34
N ILE A 143 11.49 -12.80 -7.03
CA ILE A 143 12.83 -12.73 -6.42
C ILE A 143 13.62 -14.01 -6.75
N ALA A 144 13.05 -15.19 -6.49
CA ALA A 144 13.74 -16.47 -6.70
C ALA A 144 14.09 -16.75 -8.18
N SER A 145 13.28 -16.23 -9.11
CA SER A 145 13.50 -16.41 -10.56
C SER A 145 14.31 -15.29 -11.21
N ALA A 146 14.75 -14.28 -10.46
CA ALA A 146 15.55 -13.19 -11.00
C ALA A 146 16.90 -13.71 -11.51
N GLN A 147 17.29 -13.28 -12.72
CA GLN A 147 18.53 -13.73 -13.35
C GLN A 147 19.62 -12.65 -13.47
N LYS A 148 19.25 -11.38 -13.35
CA LYS A 148 20.16 -10.25 -13.60
C LYS A 148 20.32 -9.34 -12.40
N ARG A 149 19.21 -8.76 -11.94
CA ARG A 149 19.21 -7.83 -10.81
C ARG A 149 17.92 -7.90 -10.00
N ILE A 150 18.05 -7.57 -8.72
CA ILE A 150 16.96 -7.25 -7.81
C ILE A 150 17.21 -5.84 -7.28
N ARG A 151 16.17 -5.01 -7.29
CA ARG A 151 16.19 -3.66 -6.72
C ARG A 151 15.06 -3.52 -5.72
N ILE A 152 15.40 -3.15 -4.49
CA ILE A 152 14.44 -3.03 -3.39
C ILE A 152 14.37 -1.57 -2.98
N CYS A 153 13.17 -1.00 -3.02
CA CYS A 153 12.90 0.31 -2.45
C CYS A 153 11.69 0.14 -1.53
N SER A 154 11.91 0.08 -0.22
CA SER A 154 10.84 -0.14 0.75
C SER A 154 11.21 0.54 2.06
N PRO A 155 10.31 1.31 2.70
CA PRO A 155 10.61 1.90 4.01
C PRO A 155 11.05 0.85 5.02
N VAL A 156 10.36 -0.31 5.04
CA VAL A 156 10.68 -1.46 5.88
C VAL A 156 10.63 -2.77 5.10
N ILE A 157 11.41 -3.77 5.53
CA ILE A 157 11.42 -5.11 4.94
C ILE A 157 11.26 -6.14 6.07
N THR A 158 10.04 -6.65 6.26
CA THR A 158 9.71 -7.46 7.45
C THR A 158 9.06 -8.81 7.17
N SER A 159 8.61 -9.02 5.93
CA SER A 159 7.94 -10.26 5.52
C SER A 159 8.90 -11.43 5.56
N GLY A 160 8.64 -12.40 6.44
CA GLY A 160 9.50 -13.57 6.62
C GLY A 160 9.72 -14.37 5.32
N PRO A 161 8.66 -14.69 4.54
CA PRO A 161 8.84 -15.36 3.24
C PRO A 161 9.68 -14.57 2.24
N ILE A 162 9.58 -13.23 2.23
CA ILE A 162 10.38 -12.39 1.33
C ILE A 162 11.84 -12.37 1.78
N LEU A 163 12.09 -12.19 3.09
CA LEU A 163 13.42 -12.22 3.67
C LEU A 163 14.13 -13.57 3.45
N GLY A 164 13.42 -14.68 3.66
CA GLY A 164 13.94 -16.02 3.40
C GLY A 164 14.36 -16.22 1.94
N THR A 165 13.49 -15.83 0.99
CA THR A 165 13.85 -15.91 -0.44
C THR A 165 15.01 -14.99 -0.80
N LEU A 166 15.09 -13.77 -0.23
CA LEU A 166 16.23 -12.88 -0.46
C LEU A 166 17.53 -13.48 0.08
N ALA A 167 17.51 -14.06 1.28
CA ALA A 167 18.68 -14.71 1.87
C ALA A 167 19.20 -15.86 0.98
N GLU A 168 18.31 -16.68 0.43
CA GLU A 168 18.68 -17.73 -0.54
C GLU A 168 19.37 -17.16 -1.79
N VAL A 169 18.82 -16.08 -2.38
CA VAL A 169 19.42 -15.48 -3.59
C VAL A 169 20.76 -14.80 -3.27
N VAL A 170 20.89 -14.15 -2.12
CA VAL A 170 22.16 -13.57 -1.64
C VAL A 170 23.23 -14.64 -1.51
N GLN A 171 22.90 -15.78 -0.89
CA GLN A 171 23.85 -16.91 -0.74
C GLN A 171 24.31 -17.48 -2.09
N GLN A 172 23.46 -17.46 -3.11
CA GLN A 172 23.86 -17.92 -4.44
C GLN A 172 24.83 -16.97 -5.15
N ALA A 173 24.84 -15.68 -4.80
CA ALA A 173 25.71 -14.64 -5.36
C ALA A 173 25.68 -14.54 -6.91
N LYS A 174 24.56 -14.89 -7.55
CA LYS A 174 24.39 -14.88 -9.01
C LYS A 174 23.68 -13.65 -9.57
N VAL A 175 23.03 -12.87 -8.70
CA VAL A 175 22.17 -11.76 -9.07
C VAL A 175 22.68 -10.51 -8.37
N ASP A 176 22.74 -9.39 -9.10
CA ASP A 176 23.07 -8.10 -8.49
C ASP A 176 21.88 -7.62 -7.64
N ILE A 177 22.07 -7.55 -6.32
CA ILE A 177 21.04 -7.08 -5.38
C ILE A 177 21.48 -5.76 -4.77
N ALA A 178 20.63 -4.75 -4.89
CA ALA A 178 20.84 -3.44 -4.28
C ALA A 178 19.50 -2.82 -3.91
N GLY A 179 19.50 -1.79 -3.07
CA GLY A 179 18.26 -1.15 -2.68
C GLY A 179 18.44 -0.05 -1.63
N VAL A 180 17.32 0.49 -1.20
CA VAL A 180 17.22 1.49 -0.13
C VAL A 180 16.05 1.14 0.78
N TYR A 181 16.22 1.44 2.06
CA TYR A 181 15.17 1.42 3.07
C TYR A 181 15.35 2.61 4.01
N ASP A 182 14.33 2.88 4.82
CA ASP A 182 14.41 3.92 5.84
C ASP A 182 15.15 3.37 7.06
N ALA A 183 16.35 3.91 7.32
CA ALA A 183 17.20 3.44 8.41
C ALA A 183 16.51 3.54 9.78
N THR A 184 15.78 4.64 10.02
CA THR A 184 15.13 4.88 11.32
C THR A 184 13.98 3.91 11.55
N GLN A 185 13.16 3.65 10.52
CA GLN A 185 12.07 2.67 10.63
C GLN A 185 12.60 1.24 10.74
N MET A 186 13.70 0.91 10.05
CA MET A 186 14.32 -0.41 10.18
C MET A 186 14.99 -0.62 11.53
N ASP A 187 15.51 0.42 12.17
CA ASP A 187 16.01 0.32 13.55
C ASP A 187 14.86 -0.02 14.51
N GLU A 188 13.70 0.61 14.38
CA GLU A 188 12.51 0.27 15.19
C GLU A 188 12.07 -1.19 14.98
N VAL A 189 12.06 -1.66 13.73
CA VAL A 189 11.77 -3.07 13.40
C VAL A 189 12.76 -4.01 14.08
N GLN A 190 14.06 -3.70 14.03
CA GLN A 190 15.09 -4.53 14.67
C GLN A 190 14.94 -4.57 16.20
N HIS A 191 14.63 -3.43 16.83
CA HIS A 191 14.33 -3.41 18.27
C HIS A 191 13.12 -4.29 18.61
N GLN A 192 12.06 -4.25 17.79
CA GLN A 192 10.89 -5.11 17.96
C GLN A 192 11.23 -6.59 17.79
N TRP A 193 12.07 -6.96 16.83
CA TRP A 193 12.52 -8.34 16.65
C TRP A 193 13.40 -8.82 17.81
N ALA A 194 14.31 -7.98 18.32
CA ALA A 194 15.14 -8.33 19.48
C ALA A 194 14.30 -8.60 20.74
N ALA A 195 13.16 -7.91 20.88
CA ALA A 195 12.21 -8.15 21.96
C ALA A 195 11.33 -9.41 21.75
N GLN A 196 11.31 -9.99 20.54
CA GLN A 196 10.49 -11.15 20.18
C GLN A 196 11.37 -12.38 19.90
N GLY A 197 11.42 -13.32 20.85
CA GLY A 197 12.29 -14.52 20.75
C GLY A 197 12.09 -15.40 19.50
N GLY A 198 10.97 -15.27 18.77
CA GLY A 198 10.70 -16.00 17.52
C GLY A 198 11.24 -15.32 16.24
N ALA A 199 11.82 -14.12 16.34
CA ALA A 199 12.32 -13.35 15.20
C ALA A 199 13.86 -13.36 15.09
N THR A 200 14.57 -14.13 15.91
CA THR A 200 16.05 -14.16 16.01
C THR A 200 16.79 -14.59 14.74
N TRP A 201 16.10 -15.17 13.77
CA TRP A 201 16.65 -15.57 12.47
C TRP A 201 16.55 -14.47 11.39
N LYS A 202 15.74 -13.42 11.63
CA LYS A 202 15.59 -12.27 10.74
C LYS A 202 16.64 -11.22 11.03
#